data_AF-A0AAE8UBK1-F1
#
_entry.id   AF-A0AAE8UBK1-F1
#
_cell.length_a   1.000
_cell.length_b   1.000
_cell.length_c   1.000
_cell.angle_alpha   90.00
_cell.angle_beta   90.00
_cell.angle_gamma   90.00
#
_symmetry.space_group_name_H-M   'P 1'
#
loop_
_entity.id
_entity.type
_entity.pdbx_description
1 polymer ?
#
loop_
_entity_poly.entity_id
_entity_poly.type
_entity_poly.pdbx_seq_one_letter_code
_entity_poly.pdbx_strand_id
1 'polypeptide(L)'
;MKKISYERIYQSQEYLSPLGEIHHRALFGGYTLAVDEAVFAMVSDGELYLRACEQSAKYCVKNASSFLTLMKRGRPVLLNYYRVDEGLWQNREKLLQLSSFALDAARKERYQRHQRNRLKDLPNLTFQIEVLLMEAGITNEETLRQLGAKTSWLKMRSRNKALSIRVLFALEGAIEGLHEAALPADIRRELTEWFNALPESQGHHSAR
;
A
#
# COMPACT_ATOMS: atom_id res chain seq x y z
N MET A 1 -19.56 -21.92 8.35
CA MET A 1 -18.58 -20.82 8.20
C MET A 1 -19.23 -19.51 7.77
N LYS A 2 -19.77 -19.35 6.55
CA LYS A 2 -20.35 -18.07 6.09
C LYS A 2 -21.43 -17.47 7.02
N LYS A 3 -22.38 -18.28 7.49
CA LYS A 3 -23.51 -17.80 8.31
C LYS A 3 -23.09 -17.09 9.62
N ILE A 4 -22.14 -17.68 10.34
CA ILE A 4 -21.61 -17.13 11.61
C ILE A 4 -20.86 -15.82 11.37
N SER A 5 -20.12 -15.73 10.27
CA SER A 5 -19.45 -14.47 9.88
C SER A 5 -20.47 -13.37 9.59
N TYR A 6 -21.58 -13.66 8.91
CA TYR A 6 -22.65 -12.67 8.67
C TYR A 6 -23.33 -12.22 9.96
N GLU A 7 -23.65 -13.15 10.87
CA GLU A 7 -24.21 -12.80 12.19
C GLU A 7 -23.28 -11.84 12.95
N ARG A 8 -21.97 -12.13 12.97
CA ARG A 8 -20.98 -11.25 13.59
C ARG A 8 -20.88 -9.89 12.89
N ILE A 9 -20.96 -9.86 11.56
CA ILE A 9 -20.96 -8.61 10.78
C ILE A 9 -22.16 -7.74 11.16
N TYR A 10 -23.37 -8.30 11.16
CA TYR A 10 -24.58 -7.55 11.50
C TYR A 10 -24.56 -7.06 12.95
N GLN A 11 -24.13 -7.91 13.89
CA GLN A 11 -23.92 -7.51 15.29
C GLN A 11 -22.94 -6.33 15.38
N SER A 12 -21.83 -6.39 14.62
CA SER A 12 -20.82 -5.33 14.60
C SER A 12 -21.36 -4.04 14.00
N GLN A 13 -22.15 -4.12 12.93
CA GLN A 13 -22.78 -2.96 12.29
C GLN A 13 -23.74 -2.24 13.25
N GLU A 14 -24.54 -2.99 14.00
CA GLU A 14 -25.47 -2.42 14.98
C GLU A 14 -24.72 -1.79 16.15
N TYR A 15 -23.80 -2.53 16.78
CA TYR A 15 -23.05 -2.07 17.95
C TYR A 15 -22.20 -0.83 17.66
N LEU A 16 -21.59 -0.79 16.47
CA LEU A 16 -20.65 0.24 16.06
C LEU A 16 -21.28 1.30 15.14
N SER A 17 -22.60 1.29 14.97
CA SER A 17 -23.35 2.31 14.22
C SER A 17 -23.05 3.77 14.61
N PRO A 18 -22.67 4.12 15.86
CA PRO A 18 -22.26 5.50 16.17
C PRO A 18 -21.00 5.98 15.43
N LEU A 19 -20.21 5.07 14.84
CA LEU A 19 -19.01 5.42 14.08
C LEU A 19 -19.31 5.85 12.63
N GLY A 20 -20.53 5.59 12.14
CA GLY A 20 -20.97 5.88 10.78
C GLY A 20 -21.57 4.65 10.08
N GLU A 21 -21.81 4.80 8.77
CA GLU A 21 -22.33 3.71 7.95
C GLU A 21 -21.23 2.67 7.67
N ILE A 22 -21.39 1.47 8.24
CA ILE A 22 -20.40 0.40 8.13
C ILE A 22 -20.72 -0.48 6.94
N HIS A 23 -19.87 -0.45 5.93
CA HIS A 23 -19.90 -1.36 4.80
C HIS A 23 -18.98 -2.55 5.02
N HIS A 24 -19.31 -3.69 4.43
CA HIS A 24 -18.47 -4.89 4.47
C HIS A 24 -18.11 -5.41 3.07
N ARG A 25 -16.92 -6.01 2.95
CA ARG A 25 -16.44 -6.62 1.70
C ARG A 25 -15.63 -7.88 2.00
N ALA A 26 -15.77 -8.92 1.17
CA ALA A 26 -14.94 -10.11 1.28
C ALA A 26 -13.49 -9.81 0.88
N LEU A 27 -12.53 -10.11 1.77
CA LEU A 27 -11.10 -9.92 1.54
C LEU A 27 -10.28 -10.91 2.39
N PHE A 28 -9.23 -11.50 1.80
CA PHE A 28 -8.29 -12.41 2.47
C PHE A 28 -8.92 -13.64 3.17
N GLY A 29 -10.10 -14.09 2.77
CA GLY A 29 -10.78 -15.22 3.41
C GLY A 29 -11.66 -14.84 4.60
N GLY A 30 -11.78 -13.54 4.90
CA GLY A 30 -12.75 -12.97 5.83
C GLY A 30 -13.53 -11.81 5.22
N TYR A 31 -14.11 -10.97 6.07
CA TYR A 31 -14.89 -9.79 5.68
C TYR A 31 -14.35 -8.54 6.35
N THR A 32 -13.87 -7.56 5.59
CA THR A 32 -13.45 -6.26 6.13
C THR A 32 -14.66 -5.40 6.43
N LEU A 33 -14.60 -4.63 7.51
CA LEU A 33 -15.56 -3.58 7.86
C LEU A 33 -14.92 -2.20 7.65
N ALA A 34 -15.64 -1.30 7.00
CA ALA A 34 -15.15 0.03 6.66
C ALA A 34 -16.23 1.10 6.81
N VAL A 35 -15.82 2.30 7.18
CA VAL A 35 -16.62 3.54 7.11
C VAL A 35 -15.88 4.50 6.19
N ASP A 36 -16.56 5.09 5.20
CA ASP A 36 -15.96 5.97 4.18
C ASP A 36 -14.71 5.35 3.50
N GLU A 37 -14.78 4.05 3.19
CA GLU A 37 -13.68 3.22 2.66
C GLU A 37 -12.46 3.06 3.60
N ALA A 38 -12.48 3.61 4.81
CA ALA A 38 -11.45 3.40 5.82
C ALA A 38 -11.71 2.08 6.56
N VAL A 39 -10.92 1.06 6.22
CA VAL A 39 -11.00 -0.27 6.86
C VAL A 39 -10.41 -0.21 8.27
N PHE A 40 -11.27 -0.43 9.26
CA PHE A 40 -10.93 -0.35 10.68
C PHE A 40 -11.08 -1.69 11.42
N ALA A 41 -11.83 -2.63 10.86
CA ALA A 41 -12.05 -3.94 11.47
C ALA A 41 -12.21 -5.05 10.41
N MET A 42 -12.16 -6.29 10.86
CA MET A 42 -12.36 -7.47 10.02
C MET A 42 -13.04 -8.59 10.79
N VAL A 43 -13.89 -9.34 10.12
CA VAL A 43 -14.52 -10.55 10.66
C VAL A 43 -13.90 -11.77 9.99
N SER A 44 -13.36 -12.69 10.79
CA SER A 44 -12.76 -13.95 10.34
C SER A 44 -13.21 -15.06 11.27
N ASP A 45 -13.57 -16.22 10.73
CA ASP A 45 -14.02 -17.40 11.49
C ASP A 45 -15.12 -17.13 12.55
N GLY A 46 -15.97 -16.14 12.28
CA GLY A 46 -17.08 -15.76 13.18
C GLY A 46 -16.69 -14.77 14.28
N GLU A 47 -15.44 -14.34 14.31
CA GLU A 47 -14.89 -13.43 15.32
C GLU A 47 -14.59 -12.06 14.71
N LEU A 48 -14.80 -11.00 15.50
CA LEU A 48 -14.45 -9.64 15.13
C LEU A 48 -13.01 -9.35 15.55
N TYR A 49 -12.27 -8.68 14.68
CA TYR A 49 -10.92 -8.20 14.93
C TYR A 49 -10.84 -6.71 14.60
N LEU A 50 -10.28 -5.91 15.51
CA LEU A 50 -10.03 -4.49 15.29
C LEU A 50 -8.60 -4.28 14.79
N ARG A 51 -8.43 -3.32 13.90
CA ARG A 51 -7.11 -2.91 13.44
C ARG A 51 -6.34 -2.27 14.60
N ALA A 52 -5.13 -2.76 14.87
CA ALA A 52 -4.29 -2.16 15.89
C ALA A 52 -3.72 -0.82 15.43
N CYS A 53 -3.73 0.14 16.35
CA CYS A 53 -3.11 1.45 16.25
C CYS A 53 -2.34 1.78 17.54
N GLU A 54 -1.57 2.86 17.53
CA GLU A 54 -0.76 3.32 18.66
C GLU A 54 -1.59 3.48 19.94
N GLN A 55 -2.79 4.07 19.84
CA GLN A 55 -3.69 4.29 20.97
C GLN A 55 -4.21 2.97 21.57
N SER A 56 -4.38 1.93 20.74
CA SER A 56 -4.80 0.60 21.18
C SER A 56 -3.66 -0.26 21.74
N ALA A 57 -2.39 0.20 21.62
CA ALA A 57 -1.22 -0.61 21.99
C ALA A 57 -1.25 -1.05 23.46
N LYS A 58 -1.68 -0.18 24.39
CA LYS A 58 -1.83 -0.51 25.82
C LYS A 58 -2.77 -1.69 26.06
N TYR A 59 -3.81 -1.82 25.24
CA TYR A 59 -4.74 -2.95 25.30
C TYR A 59 -4.14 -4.20 24.62
N CYS A 60 -3.49 -4.02 23.46
CA CYS A 60 -2.86 -5.10 22.71
C CYS A 60 -1.75 -5.81 23.49
N VAL A 61 -0.91 -5.08 24.24
CA VAL A 61 0.19 -5.66 25.03
C VAL A 61 -0.34 -6.59 26.12
N LYS A 62 -1.48 -6.26 26.75
CA LYS A 62 -2.10 -7.11 27.77
C LYS A 62 -2.72 -8.39 27.18
N ASN A 63 -3.05 -8.38 25.89
CA ASN A 63 -3.77 -9.43 25.18
C ASN A 63 -3.04 -9.91 23.91
N ALA A 64 -1.71 -9.98 23.95
CA ALA A 64 -0.84 -10.11 22.78
C ALA A 64 -1.06 -11.40 21.95
N SER A 65 -1.72 -12.42 22.51
CA SER A 65 -2.00 -13.70 21.86
C SER A 65 -3.20 -13.70 20.90
N SER A 66 -3.81 -12.53 20.66
CA SER A 66 -5.09 -12.40 19.95
C SER A 66 -4.99 -11.82 18.54
N PHE A 67 -3.79 -11.72 17.97
CA PHE A 67 -3.63 -11.20 16.61
C PHE A 67 -4.05 -12.21 15.54
N LEU A 68 -4.70 -11.70 14.50
CA LEU A 68 -5.19 -12.52 13.40
C LEU A 68 -4.06 -13.01 12.51
N THR A 69 -4.00 -14.31 12.29
CA THR A 69 -3.11 -14.96 11.32
C THR A 69 -3.93 -15.55 10.18
N LEU A 70 -3.60 -15.19 8.94
CA LEU A 70 -4.26 -15.73 7.74
C LEU A 70 -3.28 -16.52 6.87
N MET A 71 -3.78 -17.54 6.18
CA MET A 71 -2.97 -18.34 5.25
C MET A 71 -2.99 -17.72 3.85
N LYS A 72 -1.83 -17.26 3.38
CA LYS A 72 -1.65 -16.74 2.01
C LYS A 72 -0.67 -17.63 1.26
N ARG A 73 -1.16 -18.36 0.24
CA ARG A 73 -0.35 -19.31 -0.57
C ARG A 73 0.42 -20.32 0.30
N GLY A 74 -0.24 -20.88 1.31
CA GLY A 74 0.35 -21.86 2.23
C GLY A 74 1.29 -21.28 3.30
N ARG A 75 1.47 -19.95 3.37
CA ARG A 75 2.28 -19.29 4.41
C ARG A 75 1.39 -18.53 5.40
N PRO A 76 1.64 -18.64 6.72
CA PRO A 76 0.95 -17.84 7.72
C PRO A 76 1.42 -16.38 7.63
N VAL A 77 0.46 -15.46 7.56
CA VAL A 77 0.69 -14.01 7.55
C VAL A 77 -0.01 -13.42 8.77
N LEU A 78 0.78 -12.94 9.72
CA LEU A 78 0.27 -12.19 10.87
C LEU A 78 -0.20 -10.81 10.40
N LEU A 79 -1.46 -10.49 10.67
CA LEU A 79 -2.04 -9.20 10.38
C LEU A 79 -2.10 -8.35 11.65
N ASN A 80 -2.04 -7.03 11.48
CA ASN A 80 -2.14 -6.06 12.56
C ASN A 80 -3.59 -5.84 13.01
N TYR A 81 -4.30 -6.94 13.31
CA TYR A 81 -5.68 -6.96 13.76
C TYR A 81 -5.78 -7.85 15.00
N TYR A 82 -6.30 -7.34 16.11
CA TYR A 82 -6.46 -8.08 17.36
C TYR A 82 -7.92 -8.46 17.60
N ARG A 83 -8.15 -9.64 18.16
CA ARG A 83 -9.48 -10.18 18.42
C ARG A 83 -10.23 -9.34 19.45
N VAL A 84 -11.51 -9.12 19.18
CA VAL A 84 -12.49 -8.60 20.14
C VAL A 84 -13.05 -9.79 20.92
N ASP A 85 -12.54 -9.99 22.13
CA ASP A 85 -13.00 -11.04 23.03
C ASP A 85 -14.39 -10.72 23.63
N GLU A 86 -14.98 -11.70 24.32
CA GLU A 86 -16.28 -11.52 24.98
C GLU A 86 -16.26 -10.40 26.02
N GLY A 87 -15.13 -10.17 26.69
CA GLY A 87 -14.97 -9.08 27.66
C GLY A 87 -15.12 -7.69 27.03
N LEU A 88 -14.62 -7.50 25.81
CA LEU A 88 -14.87 -6.29 25.03
C LEU A 88 -16.31 -6.20 24.54
N TRP A 89 -16.92 -7.31 24.11
CA TRP A 89 -18.33 -7.32 23.71
C TRP A 89 -19.28 -6.92 24.85
N GLN A 90 -18.93 -7.30 26.08
CA GLN A 90 -19.67 -6.91 27.29
C GLN A 90 -19.43 -5.45 27.69
N ASN A 91 -18.29 -4.85 27.31
CA ASN A 91 -17.97 -3.45 27.58
C ASN A 91 -18.11 -2.59 26.32
N ARG A 92 -19.35 -2.21 26.02
CA ARG A 92 -19.71 -1.43 24.83
C ARG A 92 -18.92 -0.12 24.70
N GLU A 93 -18.75 0.62 25.79
CA GLU A 93 -18.03 1.90 25.77
C GLU A 93 -16.57 1.72 25.35
N LYS A 94 -15.89 0.73 25.94
CA LYS A 94 -14.51 0.43 25.62
C LYS A 94 -14.36 -0.11 24.20
N LEU A 95 -15.29 -0.94 23.73
CA LEU A 95 -15.29 -1.44 22.36
C LEU A 95 -15.49 -0.31 21.35
N LEU A 96 -16.44 0.60 21.59
CA LEU A 96 -16.64 1.79 20.76
C LEU A 96 -15.40 2.68 20.75
N GLN A 97 -14.80 2.93 21.90
CA GLN A 97 -13.59 3.74 22.02
C GLN A 97 -12.43 3.15 21.20
N LEU A 98 -12.16 1.84 21.36
CA LEU A 98 -11.10 1.16 20.61
C LEU A 98 -11.39 1.14 19.10
N SER A 99 -12.65 0.95 18.72
CA SER A 99 -13.08 0.97 17.32
C SER A 99 -12.94 2.36 16.70
N SER A 100 -13.23 3.43 17.46
CA SER A 100 -12.97 4.81 17.04
C SER A 100 -11.49 5.05 16.79
N PHE A 101 -10.61 4.61 17.71
CA PHE A 101 -9.17 4.75 17.51
C PHE A 101 -8.67 4.01 16.27
N ALA A 102 -9.21 2.80 16.01
CA ALA A 102 -8.89 2.04 14.80
C ALA A 102 -9.36 2.77 13.53
N LEU A 103 -10.56 3.36 13.57
CA LEU A 103 -11.12 4.11 12.44
C LEU A 103 -10.38 5.42 12.17
N ASP A 104 -10.07 6.19 13.21
CA ASP A 104 -9.32 7.45 13.07
C ASP A 104 -7.91 7.20 12.52
N ALA A 105 -7.24 6.15 13.01
CA ALA A 105 -5.96 5.72 12.47
C ALA A 105 -6.07 5.30 11.00
N ALA A 106 -7.10 4.53 10.64
CA ALA A 106 -7.34 4.11 9.26
C ALA A 106 -7.64 5.30 8.32
N ARG A 107 -8.43 6.28 8.78
CA ARG A 107 -8.71 7.53 8.06
C ARG A 107 -7.45 8.35 7.86
N LYS A 108 -6.65 8.53 8.92
CA LYS A 108 -5.37 9.26 8.85
C LYS A 108 -4.40 8.61 7.88
N GLU A 109 -4.23 7.29 7.92
CA GLU A 109 -3.37 6.57 7.00
C GLU A 109 -3.84 6.69 5.55
N ARG A 110 -5.16 6.61 5.33
CA ARG A 110 -5.75 6.81 4.00
C ARG A 110 -5.51 8.24 3.50
N TYR A 111 -5.75 9.24 4.34
CA TYR A 111 -5.48 10.64 3.99
C TYR A 111 -4.01 10.86 3.64
N GLN A 112 -3.08 10.33 4.44
CA GLN A 112 -1.65 10.40 4.14
C GLN A 112 -1.28 9.69 2.84
N ARG A 113 -1.89 8.53 2.54
CA ARG A 113 -1.69 7.83 1.27
C ARG A 113 -2.21 8.62 0.07
N HIS A 114 -3.32 9.34 0.22
CA HIS A 114 -3.88 10.21 -0.82
C HIS A 114 -3.08 11.49 -1.01
N GLN A 115 -2.58 12.10 0.07
CA GLN A 115 -1.71 13.28 -0.01
C GLN A 115 -0.33 12.96 -0.57
N ARG A 116 0.13 11.72 -0.45
CA ARG A 116 1.38 11.28 -1.03
C ARG A 116 1.17 11.19 -2.54
N ASN A 117 1.43 12.28 -3.27
CA ASN A 117 1.46 12.29 -4.73
C ASN A 117 2.31 11.12 -5.19
N ARG A 118 1.65 10.04 -5.61
CA ARG A 118 2.37 8.80 -5.89
C ARG A 118 3.09 8.98 -7.20
N LEU A 119 4.28 8.41 -7.30
CA LEU A 119 5.04 8.47 -8.54
C LEU A 119 4.24 7.86 -9.69
N LYS A 120 3.46 6.80 -9.43
CA LYS A 120 2.59 6.18 -10.45
C LYS A 120 1.43 7.05 -10.95
N ASP A 121 1.17 8.20 -10.31
CA ASP A 121 0.12 9.13 -10.72
C ASP A 121 0.68 10.20 -11.68
N LEU A 122 2.01 10.25 -11.86
CA LEU A 122 2.67 11.09 -12.87
C LEU A 122 2.51 10.52 -14.29
N PRO A 123 2.57 11.35 -15.33
CA PRO A 123 2.52 10.90 -16.72
C PRO A 123 3.54 9.79 -16.98
N ASN A 124 3.12 8.75 -17.71
CA ASN A 124 3.95 7.61 -18.13
C ASN A 124 4.47 6.69 -17.01
N LEU A 125 4.29 7.04 -15.72
CA LEU A 125 4.79 6.22 -14.62
C LEU A 125 3.75 5.18 -14.23
N THR A 126 4.05 3.91 -14.49
CA THR A 126 3.21 2.80 -14.03
C THR A 126 3.57 2.39 -12.60
N PHE A 127 2.72 1.57 -11.97
CA PHE A 127 3.05 0.96 -10.68
C PHE A 127 4.38 0.19 -10.71
N GLN A 128 4.73 -0.45 -11.83
CA GLN A 128 6.00 -1.16 -11.97
C GLN A 128 7.19 -0.19 -11.93
N ILE A 129 7.09 0.95 -12.62
CA ILE A 129 8.14 1.98 -12.59
C ILE A 129 8.25 2.59 -11.20
N GLU A 130 7.14 2.84 -10.52
CA GLU A 130 7.13 3.30 -9.12
C GLU A 130 7.86 2.32 -8.18
N VAL A 131 7.63 1.01 -8.31
CA VAL A 131 8.36 -0.01 -7.53
C VAL A 131 9.85 0.06 -7.80
N LEU A 132 10.26 0.13 -9.08
CA LEU A 132 11.68 0.24 -9.44
C LEU A 132 12.33 1.53 -8.93
N LEU A 133 11.61 2.65 -8.94
CA LEU A 133 12.07 3.92 -8.37
C LEU A 133 12.23 3.81 -6.85
N MET A 134 11.28 3.21 -6.15
CA MET A 134 11.37 2.99 -4.70
C MET A 134 12.55 2.07 -4.35
N GLU A 135 12.76 1.00 -5.11
CA GLU A 135 13.95 0.16 -4.98
C GLU A 135 15.22 0.97 -5.21
N ALA A 136 15.24 1.88 -6.18
CA ALA A 136 16.34 2.80 -6.42
C ALA A 136 16.49 3.92 -5.36
N GLY A 137 15.63 3.95 -4.32
CA GLY A 137 15.64 4.96 -3.26
C GLY A 137 14.92 6.28 -3.61
N ILE A 138 14.18 6.32 -4.72
CA ILE A 138 13.42 7.48 -5.19
C ILE A 138 11.96 7.27 -4.81
N THR A 139 11.51 7.97 -3.77
CA THR A 139 10.21 7.66 -3.10
C THR A 139 9.14 8.73 -3.27
N ASN A 140 9.47 9.85 -3.91
CA ASN A 140 8.55 10.96 -4.15
C ASN A 140 8.97 11.75 -5.40
N GLU A 141 8.03 12.54 -5.93
CA GLU A 141 8.21 13.36 -7.13
C GLU A 141 9.33 14.39 -6.98
N GLU A 142 9.44 15.04 -5.82
CA GLU A 142 10.48 16.04 -5.55
C GLU A 142 11.89 15.46 -5.75
N THR A 143 12.14 14.28 -5.21
CA THR A 143 13.42 13.56 -5.36
C THR A 143 13.66 13.17 -6.82
N LEU A 144 12.60 12.75 -7.53
CA LEU A 144 12.70 12.42 -8.96
C LEU A 144 13.11 13.66 -9.78
N ARG A 145 12.50 14.81 -9.52
CA ARG A 145 12.82 16.09 -10.18
C ARG A 145 14.23 16.56 -9.84
N GLN A 146 14.64 16.48 -8.58
CA GLN A 146 15.99 16.86 -8.14
C GLN A 146 17.09 16.01 -8.78
N LEU A 147 16.86 14.71 -8.97
CA LEU A 147 17.85 13.81 -9.59
C LEU A 147 17.84 13.91 -11.12
N GLY A 148 16.69 14.20 -11.73
CA GLY A 148 16.50 14.16 -13.18
C GLY A 148 16.36 12.74 -13.74
N ALA A 149 15.92 12.62 -15.00
CA ALA A 149 15.65 11.32 -15.61
C ALA A 149 16.90 10.44 -15.77
N LYS A 150 18.01 11.00 -16.24
CA LYS A 150 19.27 10.27 -16.48
C LYS A 150 19.83 9.64 -15.19
N THR A 151 19.95 10.42 -14.12
CA THR A 151 20.44 9.94 -12.81
C THR A 151 19.50 8.91 -12.21
N SER A 152 18.19 9.16 -12.30
CA SER A 152 17.17 8.23 -11.79
C SER A 152 17.23 6.90 -12.53
N TRP A 153 17.37 6.93 -13.86
CA TRP A 153 17.51 5.75 -14.69
C TRP A 153 18.79 4.97 -14.38
N LEU A 154 19.93 5.64 -14.15
CA LEU A 154 21.17 4.97 -13.72
C LEU A 154 21.03 4.29 -12.36
N LYS A 155 20.38 4.95 -11.39
CA LYS A 155 20.10 4.34 -10.08
C LYS A 155 19.23 3.09 -10.23
N MET A 156 18.19 3.13 -11.06
CA MET A 156 17.36 1.96 -11.33
C MET A 156 18.17 0.86 -12.04
N ARG A 157 19.04 1.21 -13.01
CA ARG A 157 19.89 0.27 -13.74
C ARG A 157 20.84 -0.52 -12.85
N SER A 158 21.33 0.09 -11.76
CA SER A 158 22.21 -0.59 -10.82
C SER A 158 21.57 -1.85 -10.21
N ARG A 159 20.24 -1.90 -10.13
CA ARG A 159 19.46 -3.02 -9.60
C ARG A 159 18.80 -3.85 -10.70
N ASN A 160 18.42 -3.24 -11.82
CA ASN A 160 17.82 -3.91 -12.96
C ASN A 160 18.60 -3.61 -14.25
N LYS A 161 19.46 -4.55 -14.66
CA LYS A 161 20.34 -4.36 -15.82
C LYS A 161 19.59 -4.28 -17.16
N ALA A 162 18.36 -4.80 -17.25
CA ALA A 162 17.55 -4.86 -18.47
C ALA A 162 16.56 -3.68 -18.59
N LEU A 163 16.97 -2.49 -18.15
CA LEU A 163 16.15 -1.28 -18.28
C LEU A 163 16.17 -0.76 -19.72
N SER A 164 14.99 -0.43 -20.25
CA SER A 164 14.86 0.08 -21.62
C SER A 164 14.94 1.61 -21.67
N ILE A 165 15.26 2.13 -22.86
CA ILE A 165 15.20 3.56 -23.16
C ILE A 165 13.79 4.15 -22.99
N ARG A 166 12.74 3.34 -23.16
CA ARG A 166 11.35 3.80 -22.91
C ARG A 166 11.16 4.26 -21.47
N VAL A 167 11.81 3.61 -20.51
CA VAL A 167 11.76 4.06 -19.11
C VAL A 167 12.45 5.41 -18.95
N LEU A 168 13.54 5.67 -19.68
CA LEU A 168 14.19 6.98 -19.65
C LEU A 168 13.26 8.09 -20.17
N PHE A 169 12.57 7.86 -21.28
CA PHE A 169 11.56 8.80 -21.79
C PHE A 169 10.36 8.96 -20.84
N ALA A 170 9.90 7.87 -20.23
CA ALA A 170 8.81 7.93 -19.27
C ALA A 170 9.17 8.79 -18.05
N LEU A 171 10.41 8.66 -17.54
CA LEU A 171 10.91 9.49 -16.43
C LEU A 171 11.02 10.97 -16.84
N GLU A 172 11.53 11.26 -18.03
CA GLU A 172 11.61 12.64 -18.52
C GLU A 172 10.22 13.25 -18.70
N GLY A 173 9.30 12.53 -19.34
CA GLY A 173 7.92 12.98 -19.48
C GLY A 173 7.23 13.20 -18.13
N ALA A 174 7.48 12.34 -17.15
CA ALA A 174 6.97 12.52 -15.79
C ALA A 174 7.48 13.79 -15.12
N ILE A 175 8.76 14.12 -15.31
CA ILE A 175 9.38 15.35 -14.79
C ILE A 175 8.81 16.57 -15.53
N GLU A 176 8.73 16.55 -16.84
CA GLU A 176 8.20 17.67 -17.63
C GLU A 176 6.66 17.82 -17.52
N GLY A 177 5.97 16.85 -16.93
CA GLY A 177 4.50 16.81 -16.88
C GLY A 177 3.86 16.51 -18.23
N LEU A 178 4.60 15.86 -19.14
CA LEU A 178 4.19 15.55 -20.51
C LEU A 178 4.07 14.03 -20.72
N HIS A 179 3.17 13.61 -21.60
CA HIS A 179 3.19 12.23 -22.10
C HIS A 179 4.48 11.99 -22.90
N GLU A 180 5.10 10.81 -22.82
CA GLU A 180 6.42 10.53 -23.45
C GLU A 180 6.44 10.79 -24.97
N ALA A 181 5.28 10.64 -25.61
CA ALA A 181 5.09 10.89 -27.04
C ALA A 181 5.15 12.39 -27.40
N ALA A 182 4.86 13.27 -26.44
CA ALA A 182 4.86 14.72 -26.60
C ALA A 182 6.19 15.37 -26.22
N LEU A 183 7.21 14.58 -25.82
CA LEU A 183 8.55 15.11 -25.57
C LEU A 183 9.13 15.76 -26.83
N PRO A 184 9.72 16.97 -26.73
CA PRO A 184 10.39 17.64 -27.83
C PRO A 184 11.43 16.74 -28.51
N ALA A 185 11.54 16.86 -29.84
CA ALA A 185 12.43 16.01 -30.65
C ALA A 185 13.90 16.13 -30.20
N ASP A 186 14.34 17.33 -29.83
CA ASP A 186 15.72 17.56 -29.36
C ASP A 186 16.01 16.82 -28.05
N ILE A 187 15.09 16.84 -27.09
CA ILE A 187 15.22 16.10 -25.82
C ILE A 187 15.26 14.59 -26.09
N ARG A 188 14.37 14.08 -26.96
CA ARG A 188 14.38 12.65 -27.32
C ARG A 188 15.69 12.23 -27.98
N ARG A 189 16.24 13.07 -28.87
CA ARG A 189 17.54 12.83 -29.49
C ARG A 189 18.64 12.79 -28.44
N GLU A 190 18.72 13.79 -27.56
CA GLU A 190 19.72 13.88 -26.49
C GLU A 190 19.69 12.65 -25.57
N LEU A 191 18.49 12.24 -25.13
CA LEU A 191 18.32 11.07 -24.28
C LEU A 191 18.71 9.76 -24.99
N THR A 192 18.47 9.68 -26.30
CA THR A 192 18.86 8.51 -27.12
C THR A 192 20.37 8.44 -27.30
N GLU A 193 21.01 9.56 -27.63
CA GLU A 193 22.46 9.65 -27.74
C GLU A 193 23.13 9.31 -26.40
N TRP A 194 22.61 9.85 -25.30
CA TRP A 194 23.09 9.54 -23.97
C TRP A 194 22.94 8.05 -23.63
N PHE A 195 21.79 7.43 -23.94
CA PHE A 195 21.53 6.01 -23.68
C PHE A 195 22.49 5.12 -24.47
N ASN A 196 22.71 5.43 -25.76
CA ASN A 196 23.60 4.68 -26.64
C ASN A 196 25.09 4.81 -26.25
N ALA A 197 25.46 5.92 -25.60
CA ALA A 197 26.83 6.13 -25.11
C ALA A 197 27.14 5.33 -23.83
N LEU A 198 26.15 4.68 -23.20
CA LEU A 198 26.37 3.89 -22.00
C LEU A 198 27.03 2.56 -22.33
N PRO A 199 27.96 2.07 -21.48
CA PRO A 199 28.57 0.76 -21.68
C PRO A 199 27.50 -0.34 -21.64
N GLU A 200 27.59 -1.36 -22.50
CA GLU A 200 26.71 -2.53 -22.41
C GLU A 200 26.81 -3.13 -21.01
N SER A 201 25.66 -3.50 -20.43
CA SER A 201 25.68 -4.23 -19.17
C SER A 201 26.36 -5.57 -19.43
N GLN A 202 27.56 -5.79 -18.90
CA GLN A 202 28.23 -7.08 -18.97
C GLN A 202 27.28 -8.13 -18.35
N GLY A 203 26.59 -8.86 -19.23
CA GLY A 203 25.94 -10.10 -18.90
C GLY A 203 27.07 -11.12 -18.73
N HIS A 204 27.28 -11.60 -17.51
CA HIS A 204 27.96 -12.87 -17.35
C HIS A 204 27.09 -13.93 -18.05
N HIS A 205 27.37 -14.18 -19.33
CA HIS A 205 27.13 -15.48 -19.91
C HIS A 205 27.92 -16.48 -19.07
N SER A 206 27.26 -17.13 -18.12
CA SER A 206 27.78 -18.35 -17.52
C SER A 206 27.74 -19.41 -18.62
N ALA A 207 28.84 -19.50 -19.36
CA ALA A 207 29.18 -20.68 -20.13
C ALA A 207 29.88 -21.65 -19.17
N ARG A 208 29.13 -22.64 -18.68
CA ARG A 208 29.50 -24.07 -18.54
C ARG A 208 28.53 -24.77 -17.59
#